data_AF-G5JP55-F1
#
_entry.id   AF-G5JP55-F1
#
_cell.length_a   1.000
_cell.length_b   1.000
_cell.length_c   1.000
_cell.angle_alpha   90.00
_cell.angle_beta   90.00
_cell.angle_gamma   90.00
#
_symmetry.space_group_name_H-M   'P 1'
#
loop_
_entity.id
_entity.type
_entity.pdbx_description
1 polymer ?
#
loop_
_entity_poly.entity_id
_entity_poly.type
_entity_poly.pdbx_seq_one_letter_code
_entity_poly.pdbx_strand_id
1 'polypeptide(L)'
;MKRKLLLLLCLLASGAFLVACNPKSHSSSDQTNVTSSANDGSPSTRGKFHKNRHPDDLPVDADSAKKDKIYATDGSEIYYEGSSSGLTASAPDYKGYTADTVKQILGNPDSIINDSSQMVIALKQDEPKRIINLFKNKDITREEARAFNWKAVDFSLGNLHNYYIYEYKEKDIILLFNAGSNTLVYVTPNPAYVYWR
;
A
#
# COMPACT_ATOMS: atom_id res chain seq x y z
N MET A 1 -13.64 3.06 -19.91
CA MET A 1 -12.52 3.61 -20.72
C MET A 1 -11.24 3.52 -19.90
N LYS A 2 -10.31 2.62 -20.25
CA LYS A 2 -9.03 2.47 -19.53
C LYS A 2 -8.01 3.46 -20.12
N ARG A 3 -7.69 4.54 -19.39
CA ARG A 3 -6.67 5.51 -19.82
C ARG A 3 -5.29 4.90 -19.57
N LYS A 4 -4.56 4.57 -20.64
CA LYS A 4 -3.15 4.16 -20.58
C LYS A 4 -2.30 5.42 -20.50
N LEU A 5 -1.77 5.74 -19.32
CA LEU A 5 -0.83 6.85 -19.14
C LEU A 5 0.59 6.27 -19.08
N LEU A 6 1.38 6.57 -20.11
CA LEU A 6 2.80 6.21 -20.22
C LEU A 6 3.61 7.36 -19.61
N LEU A 7 4.35 7.16 -18.52
CA LEU A 7 5.25 8.20 -18.02
C LEU A 7 6.54 7.65 -17.38
N LEU A 8 7.59 8.43 -17.65
CA LEU A 8 9.02 8.16 -17.62
C LEU A 8 9.57 8.02 -16.18
N LEU A 9 10.38 6.99 -15.92
CA LEU A 9 11.15 6.85 -14.68
C LEU A 9 12.23 7.93 -14.58
N CYS A 10 12.13 8.81 -13.58
CA CYS A 10 13.30 9.49 -13.05
C CYS A 10 13.93 8.63 -11.94
N LEU A 11 14.94 7.86 -12.33
CA LEU A 11 15.92 7.24 -11.44
C LEU A 11 16.91 8.31 -10.95
N LEU A 12 16.99 8.47 -9.62
CA LEU A 12 18.15 9.05 -8.93
C LEU A 12 18.38 8.15 -7.70
N ALA A 13 19.24 7.12 -7.82
CA ALA A 13 20.66 7.09 -7.41
C ALA A 13 20.81 7.36 -5.89
N SER A 14 21.37 6.51 -5.03
CA SER A 14 22.65 5.76 -5.03
C SER A 14 22.59 4.77 -3.82
N GLY A 15 23.36 3.71 -3.61
CA GLY A 15 24.58 3.18 -4.21
C GLY A 15 24.99 1.90 -3.45
N ALA A 16 25.91 1.15 -4.05
CA ALA A 16 26.71 0.05 -3.47
C ALA A 16 26.00 -1.21 -2.91
N PHE A 17 25.83 -2.22 -3.77
CA PHE A 17 26.10 -3.60 -3.37
C PHE A 17 27.06 -4.23 -4.40
N LEU A 18 28.36 -4.13 -4.13
CA LEU A 18 29.36 -4.96 -4.79
C LEU A 18 29.52 -6.26 -4.00
N VAL A 19 29.28 -7.36 -4.73
CA VAL A 19 30.12 -8.56 -4.84
C VAL A 19 30.46 -9.34 -3.57
N ALA A 20 29.98 -10.59 -3.53
CA ALA A 20 30.86 -11.77 -3.46
C ALA A 20 30.10 -13.01 -3.97
N CYS A 21 30.16 -13.26 -5.28
CA CYS A 21 30.08 -14.62 -5.78
C CYS A 21 31.40 -15.31 -5.42
N ASN A 22 31.33 -16.49 -4.82
CA ASN A 22 32.46 -17.41 -4.85
C ASN A 22 31.97 -18.75 -5.42
N PRO A 23 32.54 -19.23 -6.54
CA PRO A 23 32.15 -20.49 -7.15
C PRO A 23 32.90 -21.64 -6.46
N LYS A 24 32.19 -22.69 -6.09
CA LYS A 24 32.80 -24.02 -5.95
C LYS A 24 32.13 -24.95 -6.95
N SER A 25 32.81 -25.14 -8.07
CA SER A 25 32.65 -26.28 -8.94
C SER A 25 33.13 -27.54 -8.23
N HIS A 26 32.35 -28.62 -8.24
CA HIS A 26 32.82 -29.95 -8.64
C HIS A 26 31.62 -30.86 -8.97
N SER A 27 31.75 -31.52 -10.11
CA SER A 27 30.89 -32.57 -10.67
C SER A 27 30.85 -33.82 -9.79
N SER A 28 29.67 -34.45 -9.67
CA SER A 28 29.36 -35.81 -10.16
C SER A 28 28.15 -36.42 -9.45
N SER A 29 27.37 -37.15 -10.25
CA SER A 29 26.23 -38.01 -9.93
C SER A 29 26.54 -39.12 -8.92
N ASP A 30 25.55 -39.51 -8.11
CA ASP A 30 25.06 -40.91 -8.02
C ASP A 30 23.86 -41.06 -7.07
N GLN A 31 22.94 -41.93 -7.47
CA GLN A 31 21.76 -42.37 -6.71
C GLN A 31 22.15 -43.26 -5.51
N THR A 32 21.38 -43.24 -4.43
CA THR A 32 20.95 -44.45 -3.69
C THR A 32 19.87 -44.12 -2.64
N ASN A 33 18.87 -45.00 -2.56
CA ASN A 33 17.82 -45.03 -1.54
C ASN A 33 18.33 -45.58 -0.19
N VAL A 34 17.58 -45.29 0.88
CA VAL A 34 17.17 -46.18 2.02
C VAL A 34 17.21 -45.47 3.39
N THR A 35 16.00 -45.14 3.87
CA THR A 35 15.36 -45.40 5.18
C THR A 35 15.91 -44.86 6.54
N SER A 36 14.98 -44.15 7.21
CA SER A 36 14.63 -44.04 8.65
C SER A 36 15.49 -43.29 9.68
N SER A 37 14.83 -42.28 10.25
CA SER A 37 14.69 -41.93 11.68
C SER A 37 15.88 -41.39 12.48
N ALA A 38 15.80 -40.10 12.83
CA ALA A 38 15.94 -39.62 14.22
C ALA A 38 15.48 -38.15 14.32
N ASN A 39 14.62 -37.89 15.29
CA ASN A 39 14.20 -36.56 15.71
C ASN A 39 15.40 -35.74 16.17
N ASP A 40 15.53 -34.50 15.70
CA ASP A 40 16.05 -33.43 16.56
C ASP A 40 15.43 -32.07 16.20
N GLY A 41 15.19 -31.29 17.24
CA GLY A 41 14.20 -30.24 17.28
C GLY A 41 14.54 -28.97 16.52
N SER A 42 13.47 -28.35 16.02
CA SER A 42 13.35 -26.90 16.08
C SER A 42 11.86 -26.56 16.03
N PRO A 43 11.27 -25.85 17.01
CA PRO A 43 9.98 -25.25 16.80
C PRO A 43 10.18 -24.25 15.68
N SER A 44 9.78 -24.63 14.46
CA SER A 44 9.57 -23.69 13.38
C SER A 44 8.61 -22.66 13.96
N THR A 45 9.15 -21.49 14.30
CA THR A 45 8.39 -20.28 14.58
C THR A 45 7.72 -19.95 13.26
N ARG A 46 6.58 -20.61 13.03
CA ARG A 46 5.55 -20.17 12.11
C ARG A 46 5.39 -18.70 12.42
N GLY A 47 6.00 -17.84 11.60
CA GLY A 47 5.72 -16.43 11.61
C GLY A 47 4.21 -16.31 11.62
N LYS A 48 3.67 -15.45 12.49
CA LYS A 48 2.24 -15.16 12.52
C LYS A 48 1.83 -14.67 11.13
N PHE A 49 1.49 -15.59 10.25
CA PHE A 49 0.70 -15.29 9.08
C PHE A 49 -0.65 -14.92 9.66
N HIS A 50 -0.92 -13.62 9.69
CA HIS A 50 -2.24 -13.08 10.00
C HIS A 50 -3.20 -13.73 9.00
N LYS A 51 -3.97 -14.74 9.44
CA LYS A 51 -5.09 -15.26 8.67
C LYS A 51 -6.06 -14.10 8.47
N ASN A 52 -6.34 -13.79 7.20
CA ASN A 52 -7.18 -12.69 6.69
C ASN A 52 -6.93 -11.32 7.35
N ARG A 53 -5.88 -10.61 6.89
CA ARG A 53 -5.77 -9.15 7.13
C ARG A 53 -6.92 -8.38 6.47
N HIS A 54 -7.44 -8.94 5.38
CA HIS A 54 -8.47 -8.32 4.55
C HIS A 54 -9.81 -9.03 4.78
N PRO A 55 -10.91 -8.28 4.94
CA PRO A 55 -12.23 -8.88 5.00
C PRO A 55 -12.58 -9.56 3.67
N ASP A 56 -13.26 -10.69 3.75
CA ASP A 56 -13.73 -11.42 2.56
C ASP A 56 -14.87 -10.67 1.83
N ASP A 57 -15.57 -9.78 2.54
CA ASP A 57 -16.67 -8.96 2.01
C ASP A 57 -16.47 -7.49 2.42
N LEU A 58 -16.36 -6.62 1.41
CA LEU A 58 -16.26 -5.17 1.58
C LEU A 58 -17.63 -4.53 1.31
N PRO A 59 -18.02 -3.48 2.07
CA PRO A 59 -19.26 -2.79 1.82
C PRO A 59 -19.27 -2.14 0.44
N VAL A 60 -20.46 -2.00 -0.16
CA VAL A 60 -20.61 -1.39 -1.49
C VAL A 60 -20.35 0.13 -1.49
N ASP A 61 -20.50 0.78 -0.33
CA ASP A 61 -20.26 2.21 -0.11
C ASP A 61 -20.14 2.51 1.40
N ALA A 62 -19.83 3.76 1.73
CA ALA A 62 -19.70 4.25 3.11
C ALA A 62 -20.98 4.14 3.94
N ASP A 63 -22.18 4.17 3.32
CA ASP A 63 -23.46 4.08 4.03
C ASP A 63 -23.75 2.66 4.49
N SER A 64 -23.30 1.69 3.71
CA SER A 64 -23.35 0.27 4.03
C SER A 64 -22.23 -0.18 4.98
N ALA A 65 -21.21 0.67 5.19
CA ALA A 65 -20.06 0.37 6.03
C ALA A 65 -20.33 0.65 7.51
N LYS A 66 -19.67 -0.12 8.38
CA LYS A 66 -19.54 0.25 9.79
C LYS A 66 -18.74 1.55 9.93
N LYS A 67 -18.99 2.30 11.00
CA LYS A 67 -18.33 3.58 11.28
C LYS A 67 -17.11 3.46 12.21
N ASP A 68 -16.50 2.27 12.28
CA ASP A 68 -15.33 1.97 13.11
C ASP A 68 -14.00 2.26 12.38
N LYS A 69 -14.00 2.09 11.06
CA LYS A 69 -12.87 2.37 10.16
C LYS A 69 -13.38 2.85 8.82
N ILE A 70 -12.46 3.33 8.00
CA ILE A 70 -12.74 3.53 6.57
C ILE A 70 -12.66 2.17 5.89
N TYR A 71 -13.59 1.89 5.00
CA TYR A 71 -13.58 0.68 4.19
C TYR A 71 -13.35 1.09 2.75
N ALA A 72 -12.45 0.41 2.07
CA ALA A 72 -12.51 0.37 0.62
C ALA A 72 -13.86 -0.21 0.19
N THR A 73 -14.38 0.28 -0.92
CA THR A 73 -15.71 -0.04 -1.40
C THR A 73 -15.60 -0.61 -2.81
N ASP A 74 -16.37 -1.65 -3.16
CA ASP A 74 -16.52 -2.22 -4.52
C ASP A 74 -15.71 -3.48 -4.92
N GLY A 75 -15.22 -4.28 -3.96
CA GLY A 75 -14.44 -5.47 -4.30
C GLY A 75 -13.04 -5.13 -4.82
N SER A 76 -12.61 -3.90 -4.56
CA SER A 76 -11.33 -3.33 -4.94
C SER A 76 -10.19 -4.21 -4.43
N GLU A 77 -9.45 -4.81 -5.37
CA GLU A 77 -8.27 -5.62 -5.08
C GLU A 77 -7.03 -4.74 -5.13
N ILE A 78 -6.07 -5.02 -4.25
CA ILE A 78 -4.77 -4.39 -4.29
C ILE A 78 -3.75 -5.38 -4.82
N TYR A 79 -3.25 -5.08 -6.00
CA TYR A 79 -2.19 -5.86 -6.59
C TYR A 79 -1.30 -5.00 -7.47
N TYR A 80 -0.01 -5.35 -7.48
CA TYR A 80 0.97 -4.80 -8.39
C TYR A 80 1.55 -5.94 -9.23
N GLU A 81 1.17 -6.01 -10.51
CA GLU A 81 1.72 -6.99 -11.45
C GLU A 81 2.87 -6.37 -12.25
N GLY A 82 4.05 -6.98 -12.17
CA GLY A 82 5.13 -6.72 -13.10
C GLY A 82 5.25 -7.88 -14.09
N SER A 83 4.93 -7.65 -15.36
CA SER A 83 5.19 -8.62 -16.44
C SER A 83 6.14 -8.03 -17.49
N SER A 84 6.63 -8.87 -18.42
CA SER A 84 7.40 -8.48 -19.62
C SER A 84 6.66 -7.50 -20.55
N SER A 85 5.39 -7.17 -20.27
CA SER A 85 4.52 -6.29 -21.07
C SER A 85 4.09 -4.99 -20.37
N GLY A 86 4.45 -4.77 -19.10
CA GLY A 86 4.14 -3.53 -18.37
C GLY A 86 3.92 -3.70 -16.88
N LEU A 87 3.77 -2.55 -16.20
CA LEU A 87 3.49 -2.42 -14.77
C LEU A 87 2.01 -2.06 -14.57
N THR A 88 1.28 -2.83 -13.77
CA THR A 88 -0.11 -2.49 -13.41
C THR A 88 -0.27 -2.45 -11.90
N ALA A 89 -1.04 -1.48 -11.42
CA ALA A 89 -1.40 -1.33 -10.02
C ALA A 89 -2.91 -1.19 -9.90
N SER A 90 -3.53 -1.97 -9.03
CA SER A 90 -4.90 -1.77 -8.58
C SER A 90 -4.88 -1.19 -7.17
N ALA A 91 -5.69 -0.17 -6.93
CA ALA A 91 -5.82 0.51 -5.64
C ALA A 91 -7.30 0.64 -5.29
N PRO A 92 -7.64 0.76 -3.99
CA PRO A 92 -9.03 0.72 -3.58
C PRO A 92 -9.82 1.98 -3.94
N ASP A 93 -11.13 1.82 -4.11
CA ASP A 93 -12.08 2.93 -4.17
C ASP A 93 -12.69 3.19 -2.78
N TYR A 94 -13.20 4.40 -2.55
CA TYR A 94 -13.77 4.86 -1.28
C TYR A 94 -15.12 5.55 -1.50
N LYS A 95 -15.99 4.89 -2.26
CA LYS A 95 -17.32 5.37 -2.65
C LYS A 95 -18.15 5.76 -1.43
N GLY A 96 -18.70 6.97 -1.48
CA GLY A 96 -19.52 7.53 -0.41
C GLY A 96 -18.72 8.12 0.75
N TYR A 97 -17.40 7.93 0.82
CA TYR A 97 -16.59 8.60 1.83
C TYR A 97 -16.35 10.06 1.44
N THR A 98 -16.96 10.94 2.22
CA THR A 98 -16.73 12.40 2.21
C THR A 98 -15.95 12.83 3.45
N ALA A 99 -15.44 14.07 3.46
CA ALA A 99 -14.77 14.62 4.64
C ALA A 99 -15.61 14.53 5.92
N ASP A 100 -16.93 14.72 5.82
CA ASP A 100 -17.81 14.67 6.99
C ASP A 100 -17.97 13.23 7.51
N THR A 101 -18.15 12.27 6.59
CA THR A 101 -18.21 10.85 6.99
C THR A 101 -16.88 10.37 7.58
N VAL A 102 -15.74 10.84 7.06
CA VAL A 102 -14.43 10.53 7.62
C VAL A 102 -14.29 11.15 9.01
N LYS A 103 -14.74 12.38 9.23
CA LYS A 103 -14.68 13.02 10.54
C LYS A 103 -15.53 12.31 11.59
N GLN A 104 -16.65 11.72 11.18
CA GLN A 104 -17.47 10.88 12.07
C GLN A 104 -16.72 9.61 12.52
N ILE A 105 -15.79 9.11 11.72
CA ILE A 105 -15.03 7.87 11.98
C ILE A 105 -13.72 8.18 12.73
N LEU A 106 -12.94 9.16 12.25
CA LEU A 106 -11.58 9.42 12.74
C LEU A 106 -11.48 10.63 13.68
N GLY A 107 -12.54 11.44 13.80
CA GLY A 107 -12.53 12.73 14.49
C GLY A 107 -12.14 13.89 13.58
N ASN A 108 -11.74 15.02 14.15
CA ASN A 108 -11.18 16.12 13.36
C ASN A 108 -9.74 15.81 12.92
N PRO A 109 -9.31 16.27 11.74
CA PRO A 109 -7.92 16.12 11.31
C PRO A 109 -6.98 16.95 12.19
N ASP A 110 -5.75 16.44 12.37
CA ASP A 110 -4.70 17.16 13.10
C ASP A 110 -4.21 18.37 12.29
N SER A 111 -4.20 18.23 10.97
CA SER A 111 -3.82 19.29 10.04
C SER A 111 -4.50 19.14 8.68
N ILE A 112 -4.57 20.23 7.94
CA ILE A 112 -5.13 20.27 6.58
C ILE A 112 -4.08 20.90 5.66
N ILE A 113 -3.75 20.21 4.57
CA ILE A 113 -2.83 20.70 3.53
C ILE A 113 -3.64 21.04 2.28
N ASN A 114 -3.72 22.33 1.96
CA ASN A 114 -4.41 22.85 0.77
C ASN A 114 -3.44 23.42 -0.27
N ASP A 115 -2.16 23.59 0.09
CA ASP A 115 -1.14 24.08 -0.83
C ASP A 115 -0.63 22.94 -1.73
N SER A 116 -0.73 23.13 -3.05
CA SER A 116 -0.33 22.11 -4.03
C SER A 116 1.13 21.68 -3.89
N SER A 117 2.05 22.60 -3.59
CA SER A 117 3.47 22.24 -3.46
C SER A 117 3.70 21.35 -2.23
N GLN A 118 3.01 21.64 -1.13
CA GLN A 118 3.05 20.84 0.08
C GLN A 118 2.36 19.48 -0.12
N MET A 119 1.27 19.41 -0.88
CA MET A 119 0.64 18.14 -1.22
C MET A 119 1.55 17.25 -2.07
N VAL A 120 2.29 17.82 -3.03
CA VAL A 120 3.30 17.07 -3.79
C VAL A 120 4.36 16.48 -2.86
N ILE A 121 4.87 17.25 -1.90
CA ILE A 121 5.84 16.76 -0.90
C ILE A 121 5.22 15.62 -0.08
N ALA A 122 4.02 15.82 0.46
CA ALA A 122 3.32 14.83 1.28
C ALA A 122 3.12 13.51 0.52
N LEU A 123 2.70 13.55 -0.74
CA LEU A 123 2.41 12.37 -1.56
C LEU A 123 3.67 11.70 -2.16
N LYS A 124 4.65 12.49 -2.62
CA LYS A 124 5.82 11.98 -3.35
C LYS A 124 7.01 11.64 -2.46
N GLN A 125 7.11 12.27 -1.29
CA GLN A 125 8.27 12.12 -0.41
C GLN A 125 7.91 11.48 0.93
N ASP A 126 6.86 11.96 1.59
CA ASP A 126 6.56 11.51 2.95
C ASP A 126 5.69 10.25 2.98
N GLU A 127 4.71 10.15 2.08
CA GLU A 127 3.85 8.98 2.00
C GLU A 127 4.60 7.67 1.68
N PRO A 128 5.59 7.65 0.76
CA PRO A 128 6.43 6.48 0.58
C PRO A 128 7.17 6.05 1.86
N LYS A 129 7.57 7.00 2.72
CA LYS A 129 8.22 6.67 4.01
C LYS A 129 7.23 5.99 4.96
N ARG A 130 5.99 6.49 5.05
CA ARG A 130 4.91 5.87 5.85
C ARG A 130 4.62 4.44 5.39
N ILE A 131 4.44 4.26 4.08
CA ILE A 131 4.19 2.95 3.47
C ILE A 131 5.36 1.99 3.71
N ILE A 132 6.61 2.45 3.56
CA ILE A 132 7.80 1.64 3.84
C ILE A 132 7.84 1.22 5.32
N ASN A 133 7.43 2.10 6.24
CA ASN A 133 7.36 1.77 7.67
C ASN A 133 6.32 0.68 7.96
N LEU A 134 5.10 0.81 7.42
CA LEU A 134 4.05 -0.20 7.50
C LEU A 134 4.51 -1.57 6.95
N PHE A 135 5.23 -1.56 5.82
CA PHE A 135 5.81 -2.78 5.26
C PHE A 135 6.87 -3.40 6.17
N LYS A 136 7.81 -2.59 6.70
CA LYS A 136 8.84 -3.06 7.64
C LYS A 136 8.24 -3.67 8.91
N ASN A 137 7.12 -3.11 9.38
CA ASN A 137 6.38 -3.58 10.54
C ASN A 137 5.50 -4.81 10.24
N LYS A 138 5.42 -5.25 8.98
CA LYS A 138 4.59 -6.37 8.50
C LYS A 138 3.07 -6.12 8.60
N ASP A 139 2.68 -4.86 8.68
CA ASP A 139 1.28 -4.42 8.68
C ASP A 139 0.65 -4.61 7.30
N ILE A 140 1.43 -4.39 6.24
CA ILE A 140 1.03 -4.56 4.84
C ILE A 140 1.98 -5.49 4.07
N THR A 141 1.52 -6.04 2.96
CA THR A 141 2.34 -6.86 2.05
C THR A 141 3.25 -6.00 1.17
N ARG A 142 4.20 -6.65 0.48
CA ARG A 142 5.09 -5.95 -0.47
C ARG A 142 4.28 -5.41 -1.65
N GLU A 143 3.31 -6.18 -2.11
CA GLU A 143 2.46 -5.89 -3.25
C GLU A 143 1.53 -4.70 -2.93
N GLU A 144 0.94 -4.68 -1.72
CA GLU A 144 0.19 -3.53 -1.21
C GLU A 144 1.08 -2.29 -1.13
N ALA A 145 2.26 -2.41 -0.53
CA ALA A 145 3.19 -1.28 -0.42
C ALA A 145 3.56 -0.69 -1.79
N ARG A 146 3.76 -1.55 -2.81
CA ARG A 146 4.03 -1.10 -4.18
C ARG A 146 2.82 -0.40 -4.81
N ALA A 147 1.63 -0.99 -4.70
CA ALA A 147 0.42 -0.44 -5.30
C ALA A 147 0.04 0.91 -4.70
N PHE A 148 0.03 1.04 -3.37
CA PHE A 148 -0.27 2.31 -2.70
C PHE A 148 0.78 3.38 -2.96
N ASN A 149 2.07 3.01 -2.99
CA ASN A 149 3.13 3.96 -3.30
C ASN A 149 3.00 4.47 -4.75
N TRP A 150 2.75 3.56 -5.71
CA TRP A 150 2.50 3.96 -7.09
C TRP A 150 1.30 4.90 -7.21
N LYS A 151 0.21 4.63 -6.49
CA LYS A 151 -0.98 5.49 -6.49
C LYS A 151 -0.71 6.88 -5.89
N ALA A 152 0.02 6.96 -4.77
CA ALA A 152 0.41 8.23 -4.17
C ALA A 152 1.27 9.07 -5.13
N VAL A 153 2.25 8.42 -5.77
CA VAL A 153 3.10 9.07 -6.78
C VAL A 153 2.29 9.53 -7.99
N ASP A 154 1.36 8.72 -8.50
CA ASP A 154 0.47 9.09 -9.61
C ASP A 154 -0.33 10.37 -9.29
N PHE A 155 -0.92 10.47 -8.09
CA PHE A 155 -1.57 11.71 -7.64
C PHE A 155 -0.61 12.89 -7.59
N SER A 156 0.63 12.69 -7.10
CA SER A 156 1.63 13.75 -7.00
C SER A 156 2.07 14.33 -8.36
N LEU A 157 1.88 13.59 -9.45
CA LEU A 157 2.18 14.02 -10.81
C LEU A 157 1.00 14.74 -11.48
N GLY A 158 -0.19 14.68 -10.88
CA GLY A 158 -1.40 15.30 -11.38
C GLY A 158 -1.56 16.78 -10.98
N ASN A 159 -2.66 17.39 -11.45
CA ASN A 159 -3.04 18.73 -11.01
C ASN A 159 -3.77 18.64 -9.66
N LEU A 160 -3.13 19.16 -8.61
CA LEU A 160 -3.63 19.10 -7.24
C LEU A 160 -4.46 20.33 -6.81
N HIS A 161 -4.73 21.31 -7.68
CA HIS A 161 -5.47 22.53 -7.30
C HIS A 161 -6.89 22.25 -6.76
N ASN A 162 -7.50 21.14 -7.18
CA ASN A 162 -8.84 20.74 -6.74
C ASN A 162 -8.76 19.60 -5.71
N TYR A 163 -7.72 19.58 -4.88
CA TYR A 163 -7.54 18.58 -3.84
C TYR A 163 -7.13 19.24 -2.53
N TYR A 164 -7.30 18.49 -1.45
CA TYR A 164 -6.69 18.79 -0.16
C TYR A 164 -6.39 17.49 0.58
N ILE A 165 -5.43 17.55 1.50
CA ILE A 165 -5.06 16.42 2.36
C ILE A 165 -5.50 16.70 3.79
N TYR A 166 -6.08 15.70 4.44
CA TYR A 166 -6.17 15.63 5.89
C TYR A 166 -5.05 14.76 6.44
N GLU A 167 -4.31 15.27 7.42
CA GLU A 167 -3.40 14.48 8.24
C GLU A 167 -4.12 14.08 9.54
N TYR A 168 -4.03 12.82 9.91
CA TYR A 168 -4.53 12.33 11.21
C TYR A 168 -3.46 11.52 11.94
N LYS A 169 -3.68 11.34 13.24
CA LYS A 169 -2.91 10.45 14.12
C LYS A 169 -1.43 10.78 14.09
N GLU A 170 -1.10 12.05 14.34
CA GLU A 170 0.26 12.56 14.34
C GLU A 170 0.96 12.34 12.98
N LYS A 171 0.19 12.50 11.91
CA LYS A 171 0.62 12.30 10.51
C LYS A 171 0.96 10.86 10.15
N ASP A 172 0.50 9.89 10.92
CA ASP A 172 0.66 8.46 10.60
C ASP A 172 -0.22 8.02 9.40
N ILE A 173 -1.30 8.77 9.12
CA ILE A 173 -2.19 8.53 7.99
C ILE A 173 -2.55 9.86 7.32
N ILE A 174 -2.52 9.86 5.98
CA ILE A 174 -3.04 10.94 5.15
C ILE A 174 -4.25 10.47 4.34
N LEU A 175 -5.17 11.39 4.12
CA LEU A 175 -6.34 11.18 3.27
C LEU A 175 -6.42 12.30 2.24
N LEU A 176 -6.43 11.95 0.96
CA LEU A 176 -6.56 12.91 -0.14
C LEU A 176 -8.03 12.99 -0.55
N PHE A 177 -8.56 14.21 -0.58
CA PHE A 177 -9.92 14.48 -1.02
C PHE A 177 -9.91 15.29 -2.31
N ASN A 178 -10.85 14.99 -3.20
CA ASN A 178 -11.20 15.88 -4.29
C ASN A 178 -12.05 17.03 -3.75
N ALA A 179 -11.58 18.28 -3.86
CA ALA A 179 -12.24 19.46 -3.31
C ALA A 179 -13.60 19.75 -3.98
N GLY A 180 -13.74 19.50 -5.27
CA GLY A 180 -14.96 19.81 -6.02
C GLY A 180 -16.13 18.89 -5.69
N SER A 181 -15.85 17.62 -5.39
CA SER A 181 -16.86 16.61 -5.04
C SER A 181 -16.87 16.25 -3.55
N ASN A 182 -15.89 16.74 -2.80
CA ASN A 182 -15.65 16.41 -1.39
C ASN A 182 -15.49 14.90 -1.12
N THR A 183 -15.04 14.13 -2.11
CA THR A 183 -14.89 12.67 -2.01
C THR A 183 -13.46 12.24 -1.73
N LEU A 184 -13.31 11.21 -0.90
CA LEU A 184 -12.05 10.54 -0.61
C LEU A 184 -11.55 9.79 -1.84
N VAL A 185 -10.28 9.97 -2.21
CA VAL A 185 -9.67 9.32 -3.39
C VAL A 185 -8.40 8.54 -3.07
N TYR A 186 -7.85 8.72 -1.87
CA TYR A 186 -6.64 8.04 -1.41
C TYR A 186 -6.57 8.03 0.11
N VAL A 187 -6.02 6.96 0.67
CA VAL A 187 -5.76 6.78 2.10
C VAL A 187 -4.43 6.06 2.26
N THR A 188 -3.61 6.47 3.25
CA THR A 188 -2.45 5.65 3.68
C THR A 188 -2.93 4.27 4.11
N PRO A 189 -2.29 3.17 3.68
CA PRO A 189 -2.77 1.81 3.93
C PRO A 189 -2.45 1.30 5.33
N ASN A 190 -2.88 2.04 6.36
CA ASN A 190 -2.70 1.63 7.74
C ASN A 190 -3.91 0.79 8.21
N PRO A 191 -3.75 -0.52 8.47
CA PRO A 191 -4.86 -1.41 8.82
C PRO A 191 -5.51 -1.08 10.18
N ALA A 192 -4.91 -0.20 10.98
CA ALA A 192 -5.55 0.35 12.18
C ALA A 192 -6.76 1.25 11.83
N TYR A 193 -6.77 1.88 10.65
CA TYR A 193 -7.75 2.91 10.28
C TYR A 193 -8.52 2.64 8.99
N VAL A 194 -7.98 1.79 8.11
CA VAL A 194 -8.62 1.46 6.82
C VAL A 194 -8.62 -0.05 6.57
N TYR A 195 -9.70 -0.55 6.00
CA TYR A 195 -9.82 -1.91 5.46
C TYR A 195 -9.84 -1.88 3.93
N TRP A 196 -9.21 -2.87 3.32
CA TRP A 196 -9.20 -3.07 1.86
C TRP A 196 -9.09 -4.55 1.53
N ARG A 197 -9.12 -4.92 0.25
CA ARG A 197 -8.97 -6.31 -0.21
C ARG A 197 -7.80 -6.47 -1.17
#